data_AF-A0A7J3D4H5-F1
#
_entry.id   AF-A0A7J3D4H5-F1
#
_cell.length_a   1.000
_cell.length_b   1.000
_cell.length_c   1.000
_cell.angle_alpha   90.00
_cell.angle_beta   90.00
_cell.angle_gamma   90.00
#
_symmetry.space_group_name_H-M   'P 1'
#
loop_
_entity.id
_entity.type
_entity.pdbx_description
1 polymer ?
#
loop_
_entity_poly.entity_id
_entity_poly.type
_entity_poly.pdbx_seq_one_letter_code
_entity_poly.pdbx_strand_id
1 'polypeptide(L)' 'MNKRVYVFDTTLRDGEQTPEVGLTVDDKVRIANQLD' A
#
# COMPACT_ATOMS: atom_id res chain seq x y z
N MET A 1 8.53 -27.66 12.58
CA MET A 1 7.46 -26.65 12.75
C MET A 1 7.58 -25.64 11.61
N ASN A 2 6.57 -25.54 10.73
CA ASN A 2 6.57 -24.55 9.67
C ASN A 2 6.32 -23.16 10.28
N LYS A 3 7.26 -22.23 10.14
CA LYS A 3 7.08 -20.84 10.58
C LYS A 3 6.20 -20.15 9.55
N ARG A 4 5.00 -19.72 9.93
CA ARG A 4 4.18 -18.83 9.10
C ARG A 4 4.67 -17.40 9.28
N VAL A 5 4.83 -16.69 8.17
CA VAL A 5 5.13 -15.26 8.14
C VAL A 5 3.85 -14.55 7.70
N TYR A 6 3.50 -13.49 8.41
CA TYR A 6 2.36 -12.64 8.10
C TYR A 6 2.90 -11.31 7.60
N VAL A 7 2.33 -10.81 6.50
CA VAL A 7 2.65 -9.52 5.93
C VAL A 7 1.40 -8.66 6.00
N PHE A 8 1.55 -7.44 6.51
CA PHE A 8 0.50 -6.43 6.54
C PHE A 8 0.92 -5.32 5.58
N ASP A 9 0.16 -5.13 4.51
CA ASP A 9 0.45 -4.14 3.49
C ASP A 9 0.07 -2.73 3.98
N THR A 10 1.05 -1.84 4.06
CA THR A 10 0.87 -0.43 4.43
C THR A 10 1.14 0.51 3.25
N THR A 11 1.25 -0.01 2.03
CA THR A 11 1.74 0.70 0.84
C THR A 11 0.97 1.99 0.60
N LEU A 12 -0.36 1.97 0.66
CA LEU A 12 -1.18 3.16 0.43
C LEU A 12 -1.01 4.23 1.50
N ARG A 13 -0.82 3.83 2.76
CA ARG A 13 -0.68 4.76 3.88
C ARG A 13 0.70 5.40 3.89
N ASP A 14 1.75 4.61 3.70
CA ASP A 14 3.12 5.10 3.70
C ASP A 14 3.41 5.93 2.44
N GLY A 15 2.85 5.54 1.29
CA GLY A 15 2.92 6.31 0.06
C GLY A 15 2.33 7.71 0.21
N GLU A 16 1.11 7.83 0.74
CA GLU A 16 0.46 9.13 0.95
C GLU A 16 1.17 10.03 1.98
N GLN A 17 1.84 9.43 2.97
CA GLN A 17 2.57 10.18 4.00
C GLN A 17 4.00 10.55 3.59
N THR A 18 4.46 10.10 2.43
CA THR A 18 5.79 10.42 1.93
C THR A 18 5.83 11.87 1.42
N PRO A 19 6.81 12.70 1.84
CA PRO A 19 6.95 14.05 1.32
C PRO A 19 7.00 14.06 -0.22
N GLU A 20 6.37 15.07 -0.82
CA GLU A 20 6.28 15.22 -2.29
C GLU A 20 5.44 14.16 -3.01
N VAL A 21 4.87 13.19 -2.29
CA VAL A 21 3.88 12.25 -2.82
C VAL A 21 2.49 12.73 -2.39
N GLY A 22 1.62 12.98 -3.35
CA GLY A 22 0.21 13.26 -3.12
C GLY A 22 -0.62 12.35 -4.01
N LEU A 23 -1.08 11.21 -3.47
CA LEU A 23 -1.86 10.26 -4.25
C LEU A 23 -3.29 10.80 -4.33
N THR A 24 -3.79 10.94 -5.55
CA THR A 24 -5.22 11.22 -5.76
C THR A 24 -6.05 10.00 -5.36
N VAL A 25 -7.37 10.18 -5.22
CA VAL A 25 -8.29 9.06 -4.96
C VAL A 25 -8.17 8.00 -6.06
N ASP A 26 -8.04 8.43 -7.32
CA ASP A 26 -7.90 7.53 -8.46
C ASP A 26 -6.58 6.74 -8.43
N ASP A 27 -5.48 7.38 -8.03
CA ASP A 27 -4.18 6.71 -7.83
C ASP A 27 -4.29 5.63 -6.76
N LYS A 28 -4.94 5.93 -5.63
CA LYS A 28 -5.15 4.98 -4.53
C LYS A 28 -5.95 3.77 -4.98
N VAL A 29 -7.03 3.97 -5.74
CA VAL A 29 -7.85 2.87 -6.29
C VAL A 29 -7.05 2.03 -7.28
N ARG A 30 -6.26 2.67 -8.16
CA ARG A 30 -5.42 1.96 -9.12
C ARG A 30 -4.34 1.13 -8.44
N ILE A 31 -3.68 1.65 -7.42
CA ILE A 31 -2.65 0.94 -6.64
C ILE A 31 -3.28 -0.22 -5.87
N ALA A 32 -4.43 -0.01 -5.21
CA ALA A 32 -5.16 -1.06 -4.51
C ALA A 32 -5.46 -2.27 -5.42
N ASN A 33 -5.97 -2.00 -6.63
CA ASN A 33 -6.27 -3.04 -7.63
C ASN A 33 -5.03 -3.80 -8.13
N GLN A 34 -3.81 -3.28 -7.91
CA GLN A 34 -2.56 -3.96 -8.27
C GLN A 34 -1.95 -4.76 -7.11
N LEU A 35 -2.38 -4.49 -5.87
CA LEU A 35 -1.91 -5.15 -4.65
C LEU A 35 -2.80 -6.34 -4.24
N ASP A 36 -4.04 -6.40 -4.74
CA ASP A 36 -4.92 -7.58 -4.67
C ASP A 36 -4.45 -8.70 -5.63
#